data_AF-A0A967GMZ2-F1
#
_entry.id   AF-A0A967GMZ2-F1
#
_cell.length_a   1.000
_cell.length_b   1.000
_cell.length_c   1.000
_cell.angle_alpha   90.00
_cell.angle_beta   90.00
_cell.angle_gamma   90.00
#
_symmetry.space_group_name_H-M   'P 1'
#
loop_
_entity.id
_entity.type
_entity.pdbx_description
1 polymer ?
#
loop_
_entity_poly.entity_id
_entity_poly.type
_entity_poly.pdbx_seq_one_letter_code
_entity_poly.pdbx_strand_id
1 'polypeptide(L)'
;LAVAEIQAYLGRTDEARENYAQAAQLLEEYIRDNPEAGNPHAALGRAYAGLGRRDEAIREGLRALDMFPANRDAWIRQERVFELIVIYARLGELDAAMGRLEELLSQPTSATTVHVLSHEFLLAPLR
;
A
#
# COMPACT_ATOMS: atom_id res chain seq x y z
N LEU A 1 7.78 -5.47 7.17
CA LEU A 1 6.41 -5.25 6.63
C LEU A 1 5.56 -6.51 6.67
N ALA A 2 5.82 -7.54 5.86
CA ALA A 2 4.99 -8.77 5.83
C ALA A 2 4.74 -9.40 7.20
N VAL A 3 5.77 -9.48 8.07
CA VAL A 3 5.63 -9.97 9.46
C VAL A 3 4.65 -9.13 10.28
N ALA A 4 4.75 -7.80 10.22
CA ALA A 4 3.85 -6.88 10.92
C ALA A 4 2.39 -7.05 10.45
N GLU A 5 2.20 -7.32 9.16
CA GLU A 5 0.88 -7.51 8.58
C GLU A 5 0.25 -8.82 9.03
N ILE A 6 1.01 -9.91 9.00
CA ILE A 6 0.58 -11.21 9.52
C ILE A 6 0.25 -11.08 11.01
N GLN A 7 1.09 -10.39 11.79
CA GLN A 7 0.82 -10.16 13.22
C GLN A 7 -0.46 -9.36 13.44
N ALA A 8 -0.71 -8.32 12.65
CA ALA A 8 -1.95 -7.55 12.70
C ALA A 8 -3.18 -8.43 12.40
N TYR A 9 -3.09 -9.28 11.37
CA TYR A 9 -4.16 -10.24 11.04
C TYR A 9 -4.39 -11.28 12.15
N LEU A 10 -3.34 -11.69 12.85
CA LEU A 10 -3.42 -12.63 13.97
C LEU A 10 -3.84 -11.95 15.29
N GLY A 11 -4.16 -10.65 15.28
CA GLY A 11 -4.55 -9.89 16.47
C GLY A 11 -3.38 -9.56 17.42
N ARG A 12 -2.13 -9.86 17.02
CA ARG A 12 -0.90 -9.55 17.78
C ARG A 12 -0.53 -8.08 17.60
N THR A 13 -1.40 -7.22 18.10
CA THR A 13 -1.40 -5.78 17.79
C THR A 13 -0.12 -5.08 18.24
N ASP A 14 0.39 -5.40 19.43
CA ASP A 14 1.61 -4.75 19.96
C ASP A 14 2.86 -5.15 19.15
N GLU A 15 3.02 -6.45 18.85
CA GLU A 15 4.11 -6.94 18.00
C GLU A 15 4.03 -6.33 16.59
N ALA A 16 2.82 -6.28 16.02
CA ALA A 16 2.60 -5.67 14.72
C ALA A 16 3.02 -4.21 14.72
N ARG A 17 2.62 -3.45 15.75
CA ARG A 17 2.94 -2.03 15.91
C ARG A 17 4.45 -1.81 16.00
N GLU A 18 5.15 -2.63 16.77
CA GLU A 18 6.61 -2.58 16.87
C GLU A 18 7.27 -2.84 15.52
N ASN A 19 6.84 -3.88 14.81
CA ASN A 19 7.40 -4.23 13.50
C ASN A 19 7.06 -3.18 12.42
N TYR A 20 5.90 -2.52 12.48
CA TYR A 20 5.60 -1.39 11.62
C TYR A 20 6.49 -0.17 11.94
N ALA A 21 6.75 0.11 13.21
CA ALA A 21 7.63 1.21 13.61
C ALA A 21 9.06 1.00 13.12
N GLN A 22 9.61 -0.21 13.31
CA GLN A 22 10.93 -0.56 12.80
C GLN A 22 10.99 -0.48 11.28
N ALA A 23 9.96 -0.98 10.58
CA ALA A 23 9.90 -0.87 9.12
C ALA A 23 9.85 0.58 8.64
N ALA A 24 9.06 1.43 9.29
CA ALA A 24 8.98 2.85 8.96
C ALA A 24 10.35 3.53 9.11
N GLN A 25 11.06 3.29 10.20
CA GLN A 25 12.39 3.85 10.42
C GLN A 25 13.38 3.46 9.32
N LEU A 26 13.47 2.18 8.99
CA LEU A 26 14.38 1.69 7.94
C LEU A 26 14.03 2.26 6.56
N LEU A 27 12.75 2.42 6.26
CA LEU A 27 12.28 3.01 5.00
C LEU A 27 12.56 4.51 4.94
N GLU A 28 12.36 5.25 6.03
CA GLU A 28 12.72 6.66 6.13
C GLU A 28 14.22 6.88 5.91
N GLU A 29 15.06 6.02 6.48
CA GLU A 29 16.51 6.03 6.25
C GLU A 29 16.85 5.73 4.79
N TYR A 30 16.27 4.68 4.22
CA TYR A 30 16.50 4.31 2.82
C TYR A 30 16.08 5.41 1.84
N ILE A 31 14.90 6.01 2.05
CA ILE A 31 14.35 7.08 1.20
C ILE A 31 15.24 8.33 1.29
N ARG A 32 15.80 8.64 2.46
CA ARG A 32 16.73 9.76 2.61
C ARG A 32 17.94 9.62 1.68
N ASP A 33 18.45 8.41 1.54
CA ASP A 33 19.60 8.12 0.68
C ASP A 33 19.19 7.88 -0.79
N ASN A 34 17.92 7.52 -1.04
CA ASN A 34 17.39 7.14 -2.35
C ASN A 34 16.04 7.85 -2.63
N PRO A 35 16.01 9.18 -2.77
CA PRO A 35 14.77 9.95 -2.84
C PRO A 35 13.93 9.69 -4.10
N GLU A 36 14.52 9.05 -5.13
CA GLU A 36 13.87 8.73 -6.40
C GLU A 36 13.25 7.32 -6.44
N ALA A 37 13.35 6.55 -5.34
CA ALA A 37 12.84 5.19 -5.28
C ALA A 37 11.35 5.14 -4.87
N GLY A 38 10.45 4.98 -5.84
CA GLY A 38 9.00 5.00 -5.59
C GLY A 38 8.42 3.83 -4.79
N ASN A 39 9.00 2.63 -4.88
CA ASN A 39 8.51 1.46 -4.14
C ASN A 39 8.60 1.62 -2.61
N PRO A 40 9.73 2.13 -2.05
CA PRO A 40 9.83 2.48 -0.64
C PRO A 40 8.72 3.40 -0.11
N HIS A 41 8.24 4.36 -0.90
CA HIS A 41 7.16 5.26 -0.47
C HIS A 41 5.84 4.51 -0.25
N ALA A 42 5.49 3.52 -1.10
CA ALA A 42 4.29 2.69 -0.88
C ALA A 42 4.43 1.83 0.38
N ALA A 43 5.61 1.22 0.55
CA ALA A 43 5.96 0.44 1.73
C ALA A 43 5.87 1.28 3.03
N LEU A 44 6.35 2.52 3.00
CA LEU A 44 6.31 3.45 4.12
C LEU A 44 4.87 3.88 4.42
N GLY A 45 4.08 4.14 3.38
CA GLY A 45 2.65 4.43 3.52
C GLY A 45 1.88 3.32 4.24
N ARG A 46 2.15 2.05 3.91
CA ARG A 46 1.55 0.88 4.56
C ARG A 46 2.00 0.73 6.02
N ALA A 47 3.28 1.01 6.30
CA ALA A 47 3.78 1.00 7.68
C ALA A 47 3.07 2.07 8.53
N TYR A 48 2.97 3.30 8.01
CA TYR A 48 2.23 4.37 8.68
C TYR A 48 0.75 4.05 8.86
N ALA A 49 0.10 3.42 7.87
CA ALA A 49 -1.28 2.97 8.00
C ALA A 49 -1.43 1.95 9.14
N GLY A 50 -0.52 0.97 9.23
CA GLY A 50 -0.47 0.01 10.33
C GLY A 50 -0.21 0.63 11.71
N LEU A 51 0.40 1.81 11.76
CA LEU A 51 0.62 2.60 12.98
C LEU A 51 -0.54 3.56 13.31
N GLY A 52 -1.55 3.69 12.43
CA GLY A 52 -2.62 4.67 12.54
C GLY A 52 -2.22 6.11 12.17
N ARG A 53 -1.05 6.30 11.55
CA ARG A 53 -0.51 7.61 11.12
C ARG A 53 -1.13 8.01 9.78
N ARG A 54 -2.43 8.33 9.80
CA ARG A 54 -3.29 8.55 8.62
C ARG A 54 -2.69 9.48 7.57
N ASP A 55 -2.40 10.73 7.93
CA ASP A 55 -1.98 11.72 6.94
C ASP A 55 -0.65 11.37 6.30
N GLU A 56 0.23 10.74 7.06
CA GLU A 56 1.56 10.34 6.62
C GLU A 56 1.45 9.15 5.67
N ALA A 57 0.60 8.18 6.00
CA ALA A 57 0.31 7.03 5.16
C ALA A 57 -0.19 7.45 3.77
N ILE A 58 -1.17 8.37 3.72
CA ILE A 58 -1.73 8.85 2.47
C ILE A 58 -0.70 9.64 1.66
N ARG A 59 0.08 10.53 2.31
CA ARG A 59 1.13 11.30 1.63
C ARG A 59 2.16 10.40 0.96
N GLU A 60 2.63 9.38 1.65
CA GLU A 60 3.62 8.45 1.11
C GLU A 60 3.03 7.55 0.00
N GLY A 61 1.77 7.12 0.14
CA GLY A 61 1.06 6.42 -0.94
C GLY A 61 0.89 7.27 -2.20
N LEU A 62 0.60 8.57 -2.06
CA LEU A 62 0.51 9.50 -3.20
C LEU A 62 1.87 9.74 -3.85
N ARG A 63 2.94 9.91 -3.07
CA ARG A 63 4.31 10.00 -3.60
C ARG A 63 4.67 8.77 -4.42
N ALA A 64 4.34 7.58 -3.92
CA ALA A 64 4.57 6.34 -4.65
C ALA A 64 3.85 6.30 -6.00
N LEU A 65 2.68 6.94 -6.13
CA LEU A 65 1.95 7.06 -7.39
C LEU A 65 2.57 8.12 -8.31
N ASP A 66 2.93 9.28 -7.77
CA ASP A 66 3.49 10.42 -8.52
C ASP A 66 4.84 10.09 -9.17
N MET A 67 5.63 9.20 -8.55
CA MET A 67 6.92 8.74 -9.08
C MET A 67 6.79 7.85 -10.32
N PHE A 68 5.57 7.40 -10.65
CA PHE A 68 5.26 6.67 -11.87
C PHE A 68 4.24 7.46 -12.71
N PRO A 69 4.68 8.51 -13.43
CA PRO A 69 3.79 9.34 -14.24
C PRO A 69 3.04 8.49 -15.27
N ALA A 70 1.83 8.92 -15.64
CA ALA A 70 0.87 8.16 -16.45
C ALA A 70 1.34 7.75 -17.87
N ASN A 71 2.49 8.25 -18.31
CA ASN A 71 3.16 7.86 -19.56
C ASN A 71 4.10 6.64 -19.41
N ARG A 72 4.35 6.19 -18.17
CA ARG A 72 5.04 4.95 -17.84
C ARG A 72 4.06 3.77 -17.93
N ASP A 73 4.61 2.55 -17.98
CA ASP A 73 3.88 1.29 -18.09
C ASP A 73 2.56 1.27 -17.28
N ALA A 74 1.44 1.08 -17.99
CA ALA A 74 0.10 1.09 -17.42
C ALA A 74 -0.06 0.03 -16.32
N TRP A 75 0.68 -1.08 -16.40
CA TRP A 75 0.68 -2.13 -15.39
C TRP A 75 1.24 -1.63 -14.06
N ILE A 76 2.43 -1.02 -14.09
CA ILE A 76 3.10 -0.49 -12.90
C ILE A 76 2.24 0.59 -12.25
N ARG A 77 1.60 1.45 -13.05
CA ARG A 77 0.70 2.46 -12.49
C ARG A 77 -0.50 1.84 -11.75
N GLN A 78 -1.09 0.79 -12.29
CA GLN A 78 -2.22 0.10 -11.65
C GLN A 78 -1.81 -0.55 -10.33
N GLU A 79 -0.61 -1.13 -10.24
CA GLU A 79 -0.05 -1.60 -8.97
C GLU A 79 0.07 -0.46 -7.94
N ARG A 80 0.56 0.71 -8.33
CA ARG A 80 0.69 1.85 -7.40
C ARG A 80 -0.66 2.38 -6.92
N VAL A 81 -1.67 2.40 -7.80
CA VAL A 81 -3.05 2.72 -7.40
C VAL A 81 -3.59 1.68 -6.42
N PHE A 82 -3.31 0.40 -6.64
CA PHE A 82 -3.71 -0.67 -5.72
C PHE A 82 -3.07 -0.53 -4.34
N GLU A 83 -1.80 -0.16 -4.25
CA GLU A 83 -1.14 0.09 -2.95
C GLU A 83 -1.80 1.25 -2.19
N LEU A 84 -2.22 2.31 -2.88
CA LEU A 84 -2.96 3.40 -2.27
C LEU A 84 -4.34 2.95 -1.77
N ILE A 85 -5.03 2.06 -2.50
CA ILE A 85 -6.29 1.44 -2.05
C ILE A 85 -6.07 0.64 -0.76
N VAL A 86 -4.99 -0.15 -0.69
CA VAL A 86 -4.62 -0.92 0.52
C VAL A 86 -4.35 0.00 1.70
N ILE A 87 -3.69 1.15 1.48
CA ILE A 87 -3.46 2.15 2.53
C ILE A 87 -4.79 2.69 3.07
N TYR A 88 -5.71 3.11 2.20
CA TYR A 88 -7.04 3.56 2.63
C TYR A 88 -7.81 2.48 3.39
N ALA A 89 -7.81 1.25 2.91
CA ALA A 89 -8.48 0.14 3.57
C ALA A 89 -7.94 -0.10 4.99
N ARG A 90 -6.61 -0.05 5.17
CA ARG A 90 -5.95 -0.21 6.48
C ARG A 90 -6.26 0.93 7.45
N LEU A 91 -6.53 2.12 6.94
CA LEU A 91 -6.96 3.28 7.73
C LEU A 91 -8.45 3.25 8.08
N GLY A 92 -9.19 2.22 7.62
CA GLY A 92 -10.64 2.12 7.80
C GLY A 92 -11.44 3.02 6.84
N GLU A 93 -10.79 3.61 5.83
CA GLU A 93 -11.43 4.45 4.80
C GLU A 93 -12.04 3.58 3.69
N LEU A 94 -12.95 2.69 4.09
CA LEU A 94 -13.49 1.65 3.21
C LEU A 94 -14.24 2.23 2.01
N ASP A 95 -14.98 3.33 2.18
CA ASP A 95 -15.69 3.98 1.06
C ASP A 95 -14.71 4.52 0.00
N ALA A 96 -13.63 5.17 0.44
CA ALA A 96 -12.60 5.70 -0.45
C ALA A 96 -11.82 4.57 -1.14
N ALA A 97 -11.49 3.52 -0.38
CA ALA A 97 -10.83 2.33 -0.91
C ALA A 97 -11.71 1.65 -1.98
N MET A 98 -13.00 1.48 -1.71
CA MET A 98 -13.91 0.82 -2.63
C MET A 98 -14.18 1.61 -3.90
N GLY A 99 -14.44 2.91 -3.79
CA GLY A 99 -14.65 3.75 -4.98
C GLY A 99 -13.44 3.75 -5.91
N ARG A 100 -12.22 3.76 -5.35
CA ARG A 100 -10.98 3.65 -6.13
C ARG A 100 -10.76 2.27 -6.73
N LEU A 101 -11.14 1.21 -6.02
CA LEU A 101 -11.06 -0.15 -6.54
C LEU A 101 -12.02 -0.37 -7.72
N GLU A 102 -13.24 0.16 -7.63
CA GLU A 102 -14.22 0.12 -8.72
C GLU A 102 -13.72 0.88 -9.97
N GLU A 103 -13.16 2.07 -9.77
CA GLU A 103 -12.53 2.85 -10.84
C GLU A 103 -11.39 2.07 -11.51
N LEU A 104 -10.52 1.43 -10.71
CA LEU A 104 -9.43 0.61 -11.21
C LEU A 104 -9.97 -0.57 -12.04
N LEU A 105 -10.93 -1.33 -11.51
CA LEU A 105 -11.54 -2.50 -12.16
C LEU A 105 -12.34 -2.18 -13.43
N SER A 106 -12.81 -0.94 -13.59
CA SER A 106 -13.48 -0.50 -14.83
C SER A 106 -12.52 -0.40 -16.04
N GLN A 107 -11.20 -0.41 -15.81
CA GLN A 107 -10.19 -0.31 -16.87
C GLN A 107 -9.88 -1.69 -17.47
N PRO A 108 -9.86 -1.86 -18.82
CA PRO A 108 -9.69 -3.17 -19.44
C PRO A 108 -8.41 -3.93 -19.05
N THR A 109 -7.33 -3.21 -18.73
CA THR A 109 -6.02 -3.77 -18.39
C THR A 109 -5.90 -4.21 -16.93
N SER A 110 -6.81 -3.81 -16.05
CA SER A 110 -6.69 -4.02 -14.60
C SER A 110 -7.16 -5.39 -14.11
N ALA A 111 -7.99 -6.08 -14.89
CA ALA A 111 -8.48 -7.41 -14.52
C ALA A 111 -7.33 -8.42 -14.32
N THR A 112 -6.28 -8.35 -15.16
CA THR A 112 -5.12 -9.23 -15.05
C THR A 112 -4.21 -8.83 -13.89
N THR A 113 -4.03 -7.53 -13.64
CA THR A 113 -3.21 -7.00 -12.54
C THR A 113 -3.83 -7.31 -11.18
N VAL A 114 -5.13 -7.06 -11.00
CA VAL A 114 -5.83 -7.37 -9.74
C VAL A 114 -5.82 -8.87 -9.50
N HIS A 115 -5.98 -9.71 -10.52
CA HIS A 115 -5.89 -11.17 -10.37
C HIS A 115 -4.52 -11.64 -9.84
N VAL A 116 -3.43 -11.07 -10.36
CA VAL A 116 -2.06 -11.37 -9.90
C VAL A 116 -1.84 -10.87 -8.46
N LEU A 117 -2.22 -9.62 -8.17
CA LEU A 117 -2.04 -9.02 -6.84
C LEU A 117 -2.93 -9.67 -5.76
N SER A 118 -4.12 -10.15 -6.15
CA SER A 118 -5.00 -10.95 -5.28
C SER A 118 -4.34 -12.25 -4.85
N HIS A 119 -3.57 -12.87 -5.74
CA HIS A 119 -2.82 -14.10 -5.48
C HIS A 119 -1.55 -13.86 -4.66
N GLU A 120 -0.96 -12.66 -4.76
CA GLU A 120 0.34 -12.37 -4.18
C GLU A 120 0.28 -12.01 -2.69
N PHE A 121 -0.82 -11.43 -2.14
CA PHE A 121 -0.86 -11.18 -0.69
C PHE A 121 -2.22 -10.97 0.03
N LEU A 122 -3.35 -10.54 -0.59
CA LEU A 122 -4.35 -9.78 0.19
C LEU A 122 -5.86 -10.09 0.07
N LEU A 123 -6.33 -11.03 -0.76
CA LEU A 123 -7.80 -11.21 -0.97
C LEU A 123 -8.38 -12.59 -0.60
N ALA A 124 -7.70 -13.36 0.24
CA ALA A 124 -8.25 -14.61 0.77
C ALA A 124 -9.55 -14.49 1.61
N PRO A 125 -9.86 -13.38 2.33
CA PRO A 125 -11.04 -13.35 3.20
C PRO A 125 -12.30 -12.70 2.61
N LEU A 126 -12.35 -12.37 1.30
CA LEU A 126 -13.59 -11.88 0.65
C LEU A 126 -14.39 -12.98 -0.07
N ARG A 127 -14.26 -14.24 0.37
CA ARG A 127 -15.12 -15.36 -0.05
C ARG A 127 -15.72 -16.07 1.14
#